data_AF-A0A7X9EA03-F1
#
_entry.id   AF-A0A7X9EA03-F1
#
_cell.length_a   1.000
_cell.length_b   1.000
_cell.length_c   1.000
_cell.angle_alpha   90.00
_cell.angle_beta   90.00
_cell.angle_gamma   90.00
#
_symmetry.space_group_name_H-M   'P 1'
#
loop_
_entity.id
_entity.type
_entity.pdbx_description
1 polymer ?
#
loop_
_entity_poly.entity_id
_entity_poly.type
_entity_poly.pdbx_seq_one_letter_code
_entity_poly.pdbx_strand_id
1 'polypeptide(L)'
;PLLKPGKILDVLEVAQRNSIDIEYIETNASWYKDEASTKAVLKELKNHGVHTLLISIDPYHKEYIPFWKVKALIRACSEAKMNVFPWLMDFWDDIDAMDDRNTHSLEEYTRLFGQDYPVKLLKRYGLNLKGRALKTYAPMMKRQSFEQILEESKPCKLLSGVYHFHVDLYGSFIPQSCPGFSIQLKELMHGADPDKYRIFNSLESIGIRGFVELAKKEYEYIPKAEYAGKCDLCYDVRNYLVLELGLDLPDLKPEGHYKYI
;
A
#
# COMPACT_ATOMS: atom_id res chain seq x y z
N PRO A 1 -1.36 7.39 8.18
CA PRO A 1 -0.81 7.67 9.54
C PRO A 1 -1.72 8.53 10.44
N LEU A 2 -2.50 9.47 9.89
CA LEU A 2 -3.30 10.45 10.65
C LEU A 2 -4.57 9.91 11.36
N LEU A 3 -4.92 8.63 11.14
CA LEU A 3 -5.93 7.94 11.97
C LEU A 3 -5.45 7.64 13.40
N LYS A 4 -4.13 7.71 13.64
CA LYS A 4 -3.49 7.50 14.94
C LYS A 4 -2.58 8.71 15.26
N PRO A 5 -3.17 9.88 15.54
CA PRO A 5 -2.42 11.13 15.72
C PRO A 5 -1.34 11.02 16.79
N GLY A 6 -1.60 10.39 17.94
CA GLY A 6 -0.56 10.20 18.97
C GLY A 6 0.68 9.47 18.45
N LYS A 7 0.50 8.36 17.72
CA LYS A 7 1.62 7.57 17.20
C LYS A 7 2.46 8.28 16.15
N ILE A 8 1.83 9.11 15.30
CA ILE A 8 2.60 9.87 14.32
C ILE A 8 3.38 10.98 15.01
N LEU A 9 2.83 11.61 16.06
CA LEU A 9 3.56 12.60 16.85
C LEU A 9 4.81 11.99 17.51
N ASP A 10 4.70 10.78 18.06
CA ASP A 10 5.87 10.05 18.60
C ASP A 10 6.99 9.88 17.55
N VAL A 11 6.62 9.55 16.30
CA VAL A 11 7.58 9.43 15.19
C VAL A 11 8.20 10.79 14.85
N LEU A 12 7.40 11.86 14.82
CA LEU A 12 7.87 13.21 14.51
C LEU A 12 8.81 13.75 15.60
N GLU A 13 8.52 13.49 16.88
CA GLU A 13 9.42 13.83 17.99
C GLU A 13 10.79 13.15 17.83
N VAL A 14 10.79 11.85 17.48
CA VAL A 14 12.04 11.12 17.25
C VAL A 14 12.77 11.64 16.02
N ALA A 15 12.06 11.94 14.92
CA ALA A 15 12.67 12.54 13.73
C ALA A 15 13.35 13.87 14.06
N GLN A 16 12.66 14.76 14.79
CA GLN A 16 13.21 16.04 15.22
C GLN A 16 14.45 15.88 16.11
N ARG A 17 14.43 14.96 17.09
CA ARG A 17 15.58 14.66 17.96
C ARG A 17 16.80 14.16 17.18
N ASN A 18 16.59 13.55 16.01
CA ASN A 18 17.65 13.03 15.15
C ASN A 18 17.94 13.94 13.94
N SER A 19 17.42 15.17 13.93
CA SER A 19 17.60 16.13 12.83
C SER A 19 17.18 15.58 11.46
N ILE A 20 16.11 14.78 11.44
CA ILE A 20 15.48 14.28 10.22
C ILE A 20 14.31 15.20 9.89
N ASP A 21 14.45 15.94 8.80
CA ASP A 21 13.38 16.79 8.28
C ASP A 21 12.31 15.96 7.57
N ILE A 22 11.06 16.36 7.74
CA ILE A 22 9.90 15.73 7.10
C ILE A 22 9.44 16.61 5.95
N GLU A 23 9.68 16.16 4.72
CA GLU A 23 9.29 16.91 3.52
C GLU A 23 7.77 17.03 3.39
N TYR A 24 7.06 15.91 3.61
CA TYR A 24 5.60 15.87 3.66
C TYR A 24 5.09 14.64 4.41
N ILE A 25 3.81 14.68 4.80
CA ILE A 25 3.05 13.50 5.24
C ILE A 25 2.01 13.16 4.18
N GLU A 26 1.98 11.90 3.75
CA GLU A 26 0.97 11.37 2.83
C GLU A 26 -0.36 11.05 3.54
N THR A 27 -1.47 11.41 2.89
CA THR A 27 -2.83 11.16 3.37
C THR A 27 -3.84 11.09 2.23
N ASN A 28 -4.88 10.27 2.40
CA ASN A 28 -6.04 10.20 1.50
C ASN A 28 -7.28 10.93 2.04
N ALA A 29 -7.12 11.72 3.12
CA ALA A 29 -8.17 12.47 3.80
C ALA A 29 -9.27 11.64 4.51
N SER A 30 -9.15 10.31 4.57
CA SER A 30 -10.14 9.45 5.27
C SER A 30 -10.39 9.86 6.72
N TRP A 31 -9.37 10.36 7.40
CA TRP A 31 -9.39 10.79 8.81
C TRP A 31 -10.09 12.12 9.05
N TYR A 32 -10.37 12.90 8.00
CA TYR A 32 -11.13 14.15 8.13
C TYR A 32 -12.52 13.86 8.70
N LYS A 33 -12.89 14.57 9.76
CA LYS A 33 -14.21 14.49 10.42
C LYS A 33 -14.91 15.83 10.38
N ASP A 34 -14.26 16.84 10.93
CA ASP A 34 -14.75 18.20 11.05
C ASP A 34 -13.58 19.18 11.04
N GLU A 35 -13.89 20.46 10.85
CA GLU A 35 -12.90 21.52 10.72
C GLU A 35 -12.10 21.74 12.01
N ALA A 36 -12.75 21.69 13.18
CA ALA A 36 -12.12 21.99 14.46
C ALA A 36 -11.08 20.92 14.82
N SER A 37 -11.46 19.64 14.74
CA SER A 37 -10.54 18.53 15.01
C SER A 37 -9.41 18.46 13.98
N THR A 38 -9.70 18.75 12.70
CA THR A 38 -8.69 18.81 11.65
C THR A 38 -7.68 19.92 11.90
N LYS A 39 -8.13 21.14 12.25
CA LYS A 39 -7.24 22.26 12.59
C LYS A 39 -6.34 21.96 13.79
N ALA A 40 -6.85 21.26 14.79
CA ALA A 40 -6.05 20.81 15.93
C ALA A 40 -4.92 19.87 15.48
N VAL A 41 -5.23 18.87 14.64
CA VAL A 41 -4.20 17.97 14.08
C VAL A 41 -3.18 18.72 13.23
N LEU A 42 -3.64 19.59 12.31
CA LEU A 42 -2.75 20.39 11.47
C LEU A 42 -1.81 21.29 12.30
N LYS A 43 -2.32 21.88 13.39
CA LYS A 43 -1.52 22.68 14.31
C LYS A 43 -0.43 21.82 14.98
N GLU A 44 -0.77 20.64 15.48
CA GLU A 44 0.20 19.74 16.10
C GLU A 44 1.28 19.30 15.12
N LEU A 45 0.92 18.94 13.88
CA LEU A 45 1.89 18.60 12.84
C LEU A 45 2.88 19.76 12.58
N LYS A 46 2.37 21.00 12.50
CA LYS A 46 3.21 22.19 12.33
C LYS A 46 4.12 22.47 13.51
N ASN A 47 3.65 22.23 14.74
CA ASN A 47 4.48 22.35 15.94
C ASN A 47 5.65 21.37 15.92
N HIS A 48 5.51 20.25 15.20
CA HIS A 48 6.55 19.24 14.99
C HIS A 48 7.30 19.41 13.66
N GLY A 49 7.28 20.61 13.06
CA GLY A 49 8.08 20.94 11.88
C GLY A 49 7.52 20.40 10.56
N VAL A 50 6.33 19.80 10.53
CA VAL A 50 5.70 19.37 9.28
C VAL A 50 4.94 20.53 8.65
N HIS A 51 5.32 20.89 7.43
CA HIS A 51 4.74 22.03 6.72
C HIS A 51 4.01 21.67 5.43
N THR A 52 3.99 20.39 5.04
CA THR A 52 3.35 19.93 3.81
C THR A 52 2.57 18.64 4.03
N LEU A 53 1.35 18.58 3.50
CA LEU A 53 0.61 17.33 3.32
C LEU A 53 0.55 16.96 1.84
N LEU A 54 0.94 15.73 1.52
CA LEU A 54 0.64 15.12 0.24
C LEU A 54 -0.75 14.49 0.32
N ILE A 55 -1.67 14.98 -0.50
CA ILE A 55 -3.07 14.53 -0.50
C ILE A 55 -3.32 13.72 -1.76
N SER A 56 -3.64 12.43 -1.62
CA SER A 56 -3.95 11.54 -2.75
C SER A 56 -5.30 11.89 -3.37
N ILE A 57 -5.31 12.09 -4.69
CA ILE A 57 -6.48 12.45 -5.48
C ILE A 57 -6.58 11.46 -6.64
N ASP A 58 -7.35 10.40 -6.46
CA ASP A 58 -7.54 9.38 -7.49
C ASP A 58 -8.86 8.60 -7.32
N PRO A 59 -9.34 7.95 -8.39
CA PRO A 59 -10.54 7.12 -8.36
C PRO A 59 -10.48 5.96 -7.36
N TYR A 60 -9.31 5.37 -7.07
CA TYR A 60 -9.20 4.24 -6.15
C TYR A 60 -9.49 4.64 -4.71
N HIS A 61 -9.09 5.85 -4.31
CA HIS A 61 -9.48 6.40 -3.02
C HIS A 61 -10.96 6.80 -2.97
N LYS A 62 -11.56 7.29 -4.09
CA LYS A 62 -12.99 7.66 -4.14
C LYS A 62 -13.93 6.48 -3.90
N GLU A 63 -13.49 5.24 -4.16
CA GLU A 63 -14.26 4.02 -3.82
C GLU A 63 -14.56 3.90 -2.32
N TYR A 64 -13.75 4.53 -1.45
CA TYR A 64 -13.85 4.39 0.00
C TYR A 64 -13.97 5.73 0.74
N ILE A 65 -13.63 6.84 0.10
CA ILE A 65 -13.53 8.15 0.73
C ILE A 65 -14.32 9.16 -0.09
N PRO A 66 -15.43 9.71 0.45
CA PRO A 66 -16.16 10.78 -0.22
C PRO A 66 -15.27 11.98 -0.52
N PHE A 67 -15.37 12.51 -1.74
CA PHE A 67 -14.44 13.52 -2.23
C PHE A 67 -14.56 14.87 -1.50
N TRP A 68 -15.70 15.14 -0.87
CA TRP A 68 -15.87 16.32 -0.03
C TRP A 68 -14.83 16.40 1.10
N LYS A 69 -14.36 15.25 1.62
CA LYS A 69 -13.31 15.20 2.66
C LYS A 69 -11.97 15.71 2.14
N VAL A 70 -11.63 15.37 0.89
CA VAL A 70 -10.41 15.86 0.24
C VAL A 70 -10.50 17.37 0.04
N LYS A 71 -11.61 17.87 -0.52
CA LYS A 71 -11.86 19.31 -0.69
C LYS A 71 -11.80 20.07 0.64
N ALA A 72 -12.43 19.52 1.68
CA ALA A 72 -12.46 20.13 3.01
C ALA A 72 -11.08 20.13 3.69
N LEU A 73 -10.29 19.07 3.51
CA LEU A 73 -8.92 19.01 4.02
C LEU A 73 -8.02 20.05 3.31
N ILE A 74 -8.12 20.18 1.99
CA ILE A 74 -7.37 21.19 1.22
C ILE A 74 -7.70 22.60 1.73
N ARG A 75 -8.98 22.90 1.97
CA ARG A 75 -9.41 24.17 2.56
C ARG A 75 -8.82 24.38 3.96
N ALA A 76 -8.92 23.37 4.83
CA ALA A 76 -8.38 23.44 6.19
C ALA A 76 -6.85 23.65 6.19
N CYS A 77 -6.12 23.03 5.26
CA CYS A 77 -4.69 23.27 5.06
C CYS A 77 -4.40 24.72 4.67
N SER A 78 -5.16 25.28 3.72
CA SER A 78 -5.03 26.67 3.30
C SER A 78 -5.20 27.64 4.48
N GLU A 79 -6.25 27.46 5.27
CA GLU A 79 -6.53 28.28 6.46
C GLU A 79 -5.46 28.13 7.55
N ALA A 80 -4.94 26.92 7.74
CA ALA A 80 -3.86 26.64 8.68
C ALA A 80 -2.47 27.07 8.18
N LYS A 81 -2.35 27.58 6.95
CA LYS A 81 -1.08 27.84 6.26
C LYS A 81 -0.18 26.60 6.26
N MET A 82 -0.75 25.47 5.85
CA MET A 82 -0.09 24.19 5.59
C MET A 82 -0.01 24.01 4.07
N ASN A 83 1.16 23.70 3.53
CA ASN A 83 1.30 23.44 2.10
C ASN A 83 0.57 22.15 1.72
N VAL A 84 0.03 22.13 0.51
CA VAL A 84 -0.60 20.94 -0.07
C VAL A 84 0.19 20.54 -1.30
N PHE A 85 0.62 19.28 -1.33
CA PHE A 85 1.05 18.59 -2.52
C PHE A 85 -0.13 17.74 -3.02
N PRO A 86 -0.89 18.18 -4.04
CA PRO A 86 -2.00 17.40 -4.58
C PRO A 86 -1.46 16.28 -5.48
N TRP A 87 -1.40 15.06 -4.96
CA TRP A 87 -0.89 13.90 -5.70
C TRP A 87 -1.92 13.42 -6.71
N LEU A 88 -1.51 13.35 -7.98
CA LEU A 88 -2.34 12.99 -9.14
C LEU A 88 -3.52 13.95 -9.38
N MET A 89 -3.24 15.26 -9.30
CA MET A 89 -4.20 16.33 -9.57
C MET A 89 -4.91 16.20 -10.93
N ASP A 90 -4.30 15.52 -11.90
CA ASP A 90 -4.88 15.20 -13.21
C ASP A 90 -6.17 14.34 -13.15
N PHE A 91 -6.50 13.75 -11.99
CA PHE A 91 -7.78 13.08 -11.77
C PHE A 91 -8.85 13.95 -11.12
N TRP A 92 -8.56 15.22 -10.80
CA TRP A 92 -9.52 16.10 -10.11
C TRP A 92 -10.87 16.13 -10.84
N ASP A 93 -10.86 16.43 -12.14
CA ASP A 93 -12.08 16.57 -12.93
C ASP A 93 -12.84 15.24 -13.07
N ASP A 94 -12.13 14.12 -13.23
CA ASP A 94 -12.73 12.79 -13.28
C ASP A 94 -13.51 12.47 -11.99
N ILE A 95 -12.93 12.84 -10.84
CA ILE A 95 -13.51 12.62 -9.52
C ILE A 95 -14.64 13.62 -9.25
N ASP A 96 -14.49 14.87 -9.66
CA ASP A 96 -15.47 15.95 -9.43
C ASP A 96 -16.71 15.85 -10.34
N ALA A 97 -16.65 15.06 -11.41
CA ALA A 97 -17.77 14.79 -12.30
C ALA A 97 -18.95 14.02 -11.64
N MET A 98 -18.74 13.47 -10.45
CA MET A 98 -19.74 12.74 -9.66
C MET A 98 -19.92 13.37 -8.29
N ASP A 99 -21.04 13.07 -7.64
CA ASP A 99 -21.35 13.58 -6.30
C ASP A 99 -20.18 13.43 -5.33
N ASP A 100 -19.93 14.47 -4.54
CA ASP A 100 -18.78 14.51 -3.64
C ASP A 100 -19.10 14.01 -2.24
N ARG A 101 -20.39 13.83 -1.91
CA ARG A 101 -20.88 13.33 -0.62
C ARG A 101 -20.84 11.82 -0.51
N ASN A 102 -20.91 11.12 -1.64
CA ASN A 102 -20.85 9.66 -1.72
C ASN A 102 -19.48 9.14 -2.19
N THR A 103 -19.26 7.86 -1.92
CA THR A 103 -18.17 7.07 -2.53
C THR A 103 -18.62 6.54 -3.88
N HIS A 104 -17.69 6.34 -4.82
CA HIS A 104 -18.02 5.80 -6.15
C HIS A 104 -17.05 4.69 -6.54
N SER A 105 -17.60 3.56 -6.97
CA SER A 105 -16.88 2.38 -7.44
C SER A 105 -16.19 2.60 -8.79
N LEU A 106 -15.15 1.82 -9.11
CA LEU A 106 -14.56 1.83 -10.45
C LEU A 106 -15.55 1.45 -11.56
N GLU A 107 -16.60 0.69 -11.24
CA GLU A 107 -17.67 0.38 -12.21
C GLU A 107 -18.46 1.65 -12.60
N GLU A 108 -18.74 2.54 -11.64
CA GLU A 108 -19.39 3.83 -11.93
C GLU A 108 -18.53 4.71 -12.85
N TYR A 109 -17.22 4.76 -12.60
CA TYR A 109 -16.28 5.43 -13.51
C TYR A 109 -16.31 4.81 -14.91
N THR A 110 -16.39 3.48 -15.01
CA THR A 110 -16.49 2.76 -16.29
C THR A 110 -17.79 3.09 -17.02
N ARG A 111 -18.92 3.22 -16.30
CA ARG A 111 -20.20 3.65 -16.86
C ARG A 111 -20.18 5.10 -17.35
N LEU A 112 -19.48 5.99 -16.64
CA LEU A 112 -19.42 7.41 -16.96
C LEU A 112 -18.44 7.74 -18.09
N PHE A 113 -17.23 7.17 -18.03
CA PHE A 113 -16.13 7.52 -18.94
C PHE A 113 -15.84 6.48 -20.03
N GLY A 114 -16.54 5.34 -20.00
CA GLY A 114 -16.45 4.29 -21.00
C GLY A 114 -15.68 3.04 -20.54
N GLN A 115 -15.86 1.95 -21.28
CA GLN A 115 -15.33 0.62 -20.94
C GLN A 115 -13.80 0.54 -20.90
N ASP A 116 -13.11 1.44 -21.60
CA ASP A 116 -11.64 1.49 -21.62
C ASP A 116 -11.05 2.33 -20.48
N TYR A 117 -11.88 2.93 -19.63
CA TYR A 117 -11.45 3.78 -18.53
C TYR A 117 -10.52 3.05 -17.53
N PRO A 118 -10.79 1.81 -17.06
CA PRO A 118 -9.87 1.12 -16.15
C PRO A 118 -8.46 0.93 -16.73
N VAL A 119 -8.35 0.68 -18.04
CA VAL A 119 -7.06 0.52 -18.74
C VAL A 119 -6.34 1.88 -18.86
N LYS A 120 -7.08 2.95 -19.16
CA LYS A 120 -6.53 4.33 -19.15
C LYS A 120 -6.06 4.72 -17.75
N LEU A 121 -6.80 4.33 -16.71
CA LEU A 121 -6.48 4.63 -15.32
C LEU A 121 -5.15 3.98 -14.90
N LEU A 122 -4.92 2.73 -15.29
CA LEU A 122 -3.65 2.03 -15.08
C LEU A 122 -2.47 2.83 -15.65
N LYS A 123 -2.60 3.33 -16.89
CA LYS A 123 -1.56 4.11 -17.58
C LYS A 123 -1.36 5.50 -16.96
N ARG A 124 -2.44 6.22 -16.66
CA ARG A 124 -2.38 7.59 -16.09
C ARG A 124 -1.80 7.61 -14.68
N TYR A 125 -2.12 6.59 -13.88
CA TYR A 125 -1.62 6.50 -12.50
C TYR A 125 -0.17 5.99 -12.45
N GLY A 126 0.21 5.07 -13.33
CA GLY A 126 1.50 4.37 -13.24
C GLY A 126 1.53 3.33 -12.12
N LEU A 127 0.45 2.56 -11.96
CA LEU A 127 0.36 1.58 -10.87
C LEU A 127 1.35 0.43 -11.02
N ASN A 128 1.87 0.00 -9.87
CA ASN A 128 2.41 -1.34 -9.71
C ASN A 128 1.27 -2.32 -9.40
N LEU A 129 1.07 -3.33 -10.25
CA LEU A 129 0.02 -4.33 -10.08
C LEU A 129 0.34 -5.31 -8.93
N LYS A 130 0.03 -4.87 -7.71
CA LYS A 130 0.25 -5.55 -6.43
C LYS A 130 -0.94 -5.29 -5.50
N GLY A 131 -1.15 -6.16 -4.51
CA GLY A 131 -2.27 -6.00 -3.56
C GLY A 131 -3.62 -5.83 -4.28
N ARG A 132 -4.42 -4.83 -3.87
CA ARG A 132 -5.71 -4.54 -4.51
C ARG A 132 -5.59 -4.22 -6.00
N ALA A 133 -4.56 -3.50 -6.43
CA ALA A 133 -4.38 -3.22 -7.86
C ALA A 133 -4.22 -4.52 -8.66
N LEU A 134 -3.47 -5.50 -8.15
CA LEU A 134 -3.38 -6.81 -8.79
C LEU A 134 -4.76 -7.49 -8.83
N LYS A 135 -5.52 -7.50 -7.73
CA LYS A 135 -6.86 -8.10 -7.69
C LYS A 135 -7.81 -7.48 -8.72
N THR A 136 -7.81 -6.14 -8.83
CA THR A 136 -8.64 -5.40 -9.78
C THR A 136 -8.28 -5.71 -11.24
N TYR A 137 -6.99 -5.81 -11.55
CA TYR A 137 -6.52 -5.91 -12.94
C TYR A 137 -6.16 -7.33 -13.39
N ALA A 138 -6.02 -8.30 -12.48
CA ALA A 138 -5.69 -9.69 -12.80
C ALA A 138 -6.60 -10.33 -13.86
N PRO A 139 -7.93 -10.09 -13.90
CA PRO A 139 -8.79 -10.60 -14.96
C PRO A 139 -8.45 -10.07 -16.37
N MET A 140 -7.78 -8.92 -16.46
CA MET A 140 -7.37 -8.27 -17.71
C MET A 140 -5.92 -8.62 -18.11
N MET A 141 -5.19 -9.32 -17.24
CA MET A 141 -3.80 -9.68 -17.46
C MET A 141 -3.67 -10.99 -18.23
N LYS A 142 -2.58 -11.11 -19.00
CA LYS A 142 -2.22 -12.38 -19.63
C LYS A 142 -1.96 -13.44 -18.55
N ARG A 143 -2.63 -14.60 -18.68
CA ARG A 143 -2.38 -15.78 -17.85
C ARG A 143 -1.07 -16.46 -18.25
N GLN A 144 -0.34 -16.96 -17.26
CA GLN A 144 0.86 -17.77 -17.42
C GLN A 144 0.65 -19.07 -16.65
N SER A 145 1.12 -20.19 -17.21
CA SER A 145 1.06 -21.47 -16.50
C SER A 145 1.95 -21.43 -15.25
N PHE A 146 1.57 -22.22 -14.26
CA PHE A 146 2.36 -22.40 -13.05
C PHE A 146 3.80 -22.83 -13.36
N GLU A 147 3.97 -23.78 -14.27
CA GLU A 147 5.28 -24.32 -14.67
C GLU A 147 6.15 -23.23 -15.32
N GLN A 148 5.58 -22.42 -16.21
CA GLN A 148 6.30 -21.31 -16.84
C GLN A 148 6.77 -20.29 -15.79
N ILE A 149 5.91 -19.93 -14.83
CA ILE A 149 6.28 -19.00 -13.76
C ILE A 149 7.43 -19.55 -12.92
N LEU A 150 7.44 -20.86 -12.64
CA LEU A 150 8.55 -21.50 -11.92
C LEU A 150 9.82 -21.51 -12.75
N GLU A 151 9.74 -21.83 -14.04
CA GLU A 151 10.89 -21.85 -14.96
C GLU A 151 11.56 -20.46 -15.07
N GLU A 152 10.75 -19.41 -15.18
CA GLU A 152 11.20 -18.02 -15.28
C GLU A 152 11.57 -17.39 -13.91
N SER A 153 11.43 -18.15 -12.81
CA SER A 153 11.65 -17.64 -11.46
C SER A 153 13.08 -17.12 -11.27
N LYS A 154 13.17 -15.92 -10.70
CA LYS A 154 14.43 -15.27 -10.33
C LYS A 154 14.30 -14.65 -8.93
N PRO A 155 15.42 -14.47 -8.21
CA PRO A 155 15.46 -13.76 -6.93
C PRO A 155 14.63 -12.46 -6.96
N CYS A 156 13.77 -12.25 -5.97
CA CYS A 156 12.85 -11.11 -5.95
C CYS A 156 13.53 -9.84 -5.44
N LYS A 157 14.23 -9.13 -6.34
CA LYS A 157 14.95 -7.89 -6.01
C LYS A 157 14.08 -6.72 -5.54
N LEU A 158 12.76 -6.81 -5.66
CA LEU A 158 11.82 -5.84 -5.10
C LEU A 158 11.82 -5.83 -3.56
N LEU A 159 12.30 -6.90 -2.93
CA LEU A 159 12.40 -7.02 -1.47
C LEU A 159 13.67 -6.37 -0.92
N SER A 160 14.73 -6.26 -1.72
CA SER A 160 16.04 -5.72 -1.33
C SER A 160 16.19 -4.21 -1.57
N GLY A 161 15.10 -3.51 -1.92
CA GLY A 161 15.15 -2.09 -2.27
C GLY A 161 15.38 -1.20 -1.04
N VAL A 162 16.57 -0.60 -0.93
CA VAL A 162 16.91 0.36 0.15
C VAL A 162 16.60 1.81 -0.20
N TYR A 163 16.32 2.12 -1.47
CA TYR A 163 16.11 3.49 -1.95
C TYR A 163 14.71 4.04 -1.69
N HIS A 164 13.73 3.17 -1.55
CA HIS A 164 12.36 3.54 -1.17
C HIS A 164 11.80 2.36 -0.38
N PHE A 165 11.42 2.62 0.87
CA PHE A 165 10.74 1.67 1.74
C PHE A 165 9.80 2.43 2.67
N HIS A 166 8.87 1.69 3.29
CA HIS A 166 7.97 2.26 4.29
C HIS A 166 8.28 1.68 5.66
N VAL A 167 8.04 2.47 6.69
CA VAL A 167 8.03 2.01 8.08
C VAL A 167 6.68 2.38 8.65
N ASP A 168 5.97 1.39 9.19
CA ASP A 168 4.68 1.68 9.81
C ASP A 168 4.84 2.29 11.22
N LEU A 169 3.71 2.71 11.80
CA LEU A 169 3.67 3.30 13.14
C LEU A 169 3.91 2.29 14.29
N TYR A 170 4.32 1.06 13.96
CA TYR A 170 4.62 -0.03 14.89
C TYR A 170 6.07 -0.52 14.77
N GLY A 171 6.87 0.13 13.90
CA GLY A 171 8.29 -0.19 13.72
C GLY A 171 8.54 -1.34 12.76
N SER A 172 7.56 -1.68 11.92
CA SER A 172 7.72 -2.68 10.87
C SER A 172 8.18 -2.04 9.56
N PHE A 173 9.28 -2.53 9.02
CA PHE A 173 9.72 -2.28 7.66
C PHE A 173 8.77 -2.99 6.67
N ILE A 174 8.36 -2.27 5.64
CA ILE A 174 7.51 -2.77 4.56
C ILE A 174 8.24 -2.49 3.24
N PRO A 175 8.53 -3.53 2.43
CA PRO A 175 9.16 -3.34 1.13
C PRO A 175 8.19 -2.62 0.18
N GLN A 176 8.67 -1.57 -0.50
CA GLN A 176 7.86 -0.63 -1.30
C GLN A 176 6.84 -1.31 -2.23
N SER A 177 7.25 -2.36 -2.93
CA SER A 177 6.43 -3.00 -3.98
C SER A 177 5.65 -4.23 -3.50
N CYS A 178 5.76 -4.59 -2.23
CA CYS A 178 5.29 -5.87 -1.73
C CYS A 178 4.58 -5.72 -0.36
N PRO A 179 3.46 -4.98 -0.29
CA PRO A 179 2.69 -4.89 0.94
C PRO A 179 2.21 -6.28 1.37
N GLY A 180 1.98 -6.43 2.68
CA GLY A 180 1.74 -7.72 3.34
C GLY A 180 3.03 -8.41 3.78
N PHE A 181 4.17 -8.03 3.23
CA PHE A 181 5.45 -8.39 3.82
C PHE A 181 5.87 -7.41 4.90
N SER A 182 6.51 -7.95 5.94
CA SER A 182 6.96 -7.19 7.08
C SER A 182 8.23 -7.77 7.70
N ILE A 183 9.14 -6.91 8.12
CA ILE A 183 10.28 -7.25 8.97
C ILE A 183 10.33 -6.20 10.07
N GLN A 184 10.66 -6.57 11.31
CA GLN A 184 10.86 -5.57 12.35
C GLN A 184 12.08 -4.73 12.03
N LEU A 185 11.93 -3.40 11.92
CA LEU A 185 13.00 -2.50 11.48
C LEU A 185 14.27 -2.65 12.35
N LYS A 186 14.08 -2.77 13.68
CA LYS A 186 15.17 -3.00 14.64
C LYS A 186 15.97 -4.28 14.37
N GLU A 187 15.36 -5.29 13.76
CA GLU A 187 16.02 -6.54 13.41
C GLU A 187 16.71 -6.42 12.06
N LEU A 188 16.06 -5.76 11.09
CA LEU A 188 16.63 -5.48 9.78
C LEU A 188 17.94 -4.70 9.87
N MET A 189 18.04 -3.73 10.79
CA MET A 189 19.26 -2.94 11.02
C MET A 189 20.50 -3.77 11.39
N HIS A 190 20.32 -4.98 11.90
CA HIS A 190 21.40 -5.89 12.29
C HIS A 190 21.59 -7.06 11.32
N GLY A 191 20.83 -7.08 10.22
CA GLY A 191 20.63 -8.27 9.39
C GLY A 191 19.52 -9.14 9.97
N ALA A 192 18.34 -9.08 9.34
CA ALA A 192 17.19 -9.87 9.77
C ALA A 192 17.51 -11.37 9.68
N ASP A 193 17.13 -12.13 10.71
CA ASP A 193 17.38 -13.57 10.80
C ASP A 193 16.66 -14.32 9.66
N PRO A 194 17.39 -14.97 8.73
CA PRO A 194 16.81 -15.72 7.62
C PRO A 194 15.92 -16.89 8.05
N ASP A 195 16.16 -17.47 9.23
CA ASP A 195 15.37 -18.58 9.79
C ASP A 195 14.11 -18.09 10.51
N LYS A 196 14.11 -16.84 10.96
CA LYS A 196 12.89 -16.18 11.43
C LYS A 196 12.01 -15.71 10.28
N TYR A 197 12.63 -15.09 9.27
CA TYR A 197 11.97 -14.51 8.11
C TYR A 197 12.14 -15.39 6.85
N ARG A 198 11.77 -16.67 6.98
CA ARG A 198 12.07 -17.72 5.98
C ARG A 198 11.37 -17.49 4.65
N ILE A 199 10.15 -16.95 4.68
CA ILE A 199 9.37 -16.72 3.47
C ILE A 199 9.97 -15.54 2.70
N PHE A 200 10.27 -14.45 3.41
CA PHE A 200 10.92 -13.27 2.85
C PHE A 200 12.28 -13.66 2.26
N ASN A 201 13.11 -14.35 3.03
CA ASN A 201 14.44 -14.79 2.59
C ASN A 201 14.36 -15.73 1.38
N SER A 202 13.43 -16.69 1.37
CA SER A 202 13.24 -17.61 0.23
C SER A 202 12.88 -16.85 -1.05
N LEU A 203 11.95 -15.89 -0.96
CA LEU A 203 11.60 -15.04 -2.10
C LEU A 203 12.75 -14.15 -2.55
N GLU A 204 13.47 -13.53 -1.62
CA GLU A 204 14.57 -12.64 -1.94
C GLU A 204 15.72 -13.38 -2.62
N SER A 205 16.08 -14.56 -2.12
CA SER A 205 17.28 -15.31 -2.53
C SER A 205 17.04 -16.28 -3.69
N ILE A 206 15.89 -16.93 -3.76
CA ILE A 206 15.57 -17.96 -4.77
C ILE A 206 14.48 -17.48 -5.73
N GLY A 207 13.57 -16.63 -5.25
CA GLY A 207 12.41 -16.16 -6.01
C GLY A 207 11.15 -16.95 -5.70
N ILE A 208 10.14 -16.80 -6.55
CA ILE A 208 8.82 -17.41 -6.33
C ILE A 208 8.89 -18.94 -6.28
N ARG A 209 9.84 -19.55 -7.01
CA ARG A 209 10.08 -21.00 -6.95
C ARG A 209 10.42 -21.47 -5.54
N GLY A 210 11.39 -20.83 -4.88
CA GLY A 210 11.80 -21.23 -3.54
C GLY A 210 10.66 -21.11 -2.53
N PHE A 211 9.86 -20.05 -2.64
CA PHE A 211 8.72 -19.86 -1.75
C PHE A 211 7.64 -20.92 -1.97
N VAL A 212 7.31 -21.22 -3.22
CA VAL A 212 6.33 -22.27 -3.53
C VAL A 212 6.82 -23.64 -3.10
N GLU A 213 8.08 -23.98 -3.34
CA GLU A 213 8.66 -25.25 -2.90
C GLU A 213 8.63 -25.39 -1.37
N LEU A 214 8.97 -24.32 -0.64
CA LEU A 214 8.82 -24.26 0.81
C LEU A 214 7.35 -24.46 1.21
N ALA A 215 6.42 -23.76 0.57
CA ALA A 215 5.00 -23.86 0.88
C ALA A 215 4.38 -25.23 0.58
N LYS A 216 4.78 -25.87 -0.51
CA LYS A 216 4.36 -27.24 -0.85
C LYS A 216 4.90 -28.25 0.16
N LYS A 217 6.16 -28.09 0.56
CA LYS A 217 6.85 -29.05 1.45
C LYS A 217 6.37 -28.95 2.90
N GLU A 218 6.18 -27.73 3.40
CA GLU A 218 5.94 -27.50 4.84
C GLU A 218 4.48 -27.22 5.17
N TYR A 219 3.71 -26.75 4.18
CA TYR A 219 2.34 -26.30 4.39
C TYR A 219 1.35 -26.94 3.42
N GLU A 220 1.75 -27.96 2.66
CA GLU A 220 0.86 -28.70 1.76
C GLU A 220 0.12 -27.82 0.73
N TYR A 221 0.70 -26.67 0.36
CA TYR A 221 0.10 -25.76 -0.61
C TYR A 221 -0.10 -26.43 -1.98
N ILE A 222 -1.28 -26.26 -2.58
CA ILE A 222 -1.62 -26.79 -3.90
C ILE A 222 -1.79 -25.62 -4.87
N PRO A 223 -0.93 -25.49 -5.90
CA PRO A 223 -1.03 -24.40 -6.85
C PRO A 223 -2.20 -24.62 -7.85
N LYS A 224 -2.80 -23.51 -8.27
CA LYS A 224 -3.64 -23.42 -9.49
C LYS A 224 -2.81 -23.67 -10.75
N ALA A 225 -3.49 -24.03 -11.84
CA ALA A 225 -2.85 -24.28 -13.13
C ALA A 225 -2.24 -23.02 -13.76
N GLU A 226 -2.85 -21.85 -13.55
CA GLU A 226 -2.41 -20.59 -14.13
C GLU A 226 -2.63 -19.40 -13.20
N TYR A 227 -1.83 -18.34 -13.43
CA TYR A 227 -1.86 -17.09 -12.66
C TYR A 227 -1.67 -15.88 -13.56
N ALA A 228 -2.07 -14.71 -13.09
CA ALA A 228 -1.71 -13.40 -13.67
C ALA A 228 -0.25 -13.02 -13.34
N GLY A 229 0.68 -13.94 -13.63
CA GLY A 229 2.11 -13.81 -13.39
C GLY A 229 2.58 -14.09 -11.95
N LYS A 230 3.89 -13.98 -11.73
CA LYS A 230 4.54 -14.40 -10.47
C LYS A 230 4.04 -13.70 -9.22
N CYS A 231 3.56 -12.46 -9.34
CA CYS A 231 3.06 -11.70 -8.20
C CYS A 231 1.69 -12.20 -7.74
N ASP A 232 0.89 -12.72 -8.66
CA ASP A 232 -0.40 -13.34 -8.39
C ASP A 232 -0.19 -14.68 -7.67
N LEU A 233 0.69 -15.55 -8.19
CA LEU A 233 1.13 -16.76 -7.49
C LEU A 233 1.69 -16.44 -6.09
N CYS A 234 2.55 -15.42 -5.97
CA CYS A 234 3.08 -14.99 -4.69
C CYS A 234 1.98 -14.55 -3.72
N TYR A 235 0.94 -13.87 -4.19
CA TYR A 235 -0.18 -13.43 -3.36
C TYR A 235 -1.07 -14.61 -2.96
N ASP A 236 -1.31 -15.54 -3.88
CA ASP A 236 -2.08 -16.76 -3.65
C ASP A 236 -1.47 -17.62 -2.53
N VAL A 237 -0.17 -17.93 -2.61
CA VAL A 237 0.54 -18.69 -1.57
C VAL A 237 0.47 -17.97 -0.22
N ARG A 238 0.63 -16.65 -0.19
CA ARG A 238 0.54 -15.88 1.07
C ARG A 238 -0.86 -15.93 1.68
N ASN A 239 -1.92 -15.80 0.87
CA ASN A 239 -3.29 -15.91 1.37
C ASN A 239 -3.57 -17.30 1.92
N TYR A 240 -3.10 -18.34 1.24
CA TYR A 240 -3.22 -19.71 1.74
C TYR A 240 -2.61 -19.84 3.15
N LEU A 241 -1.38 -19.36 3.34
CA LEU A 241 -0.70 -19.45 4.65
C LEU A 241 -1.40 -18.62 5.74
N VAL A 242 -1.86 -17.41 5.43
CA VAL A 242 -2.42 -16.50 6.45
C VAL A 242 -3.91 -16.73 6.69
N LEU A 243 -4.70 -16.91 5.63
CA LEU A 243 -6.16 -16.97 5.72
C LEU A 243 -6.69 -18.40 5.82
N GLU A 244 -6.13 -19.34 5.04
CA GLU A 244 -6.62 -20.73 5.05
C GLU A 244 -6.03 -21.52 6.22
N LEU A 245 -4.71 -21.42 6.43
CA LEU A 245 -4.04 -22.10 7.55
C LEU A 245 -4.04 -21.29 8.86
N GLY A 246 -4.36 -19.99 8.82
CA GLY A 246 -4.43 -19.15 10.02
C GLY A 246 -3.06 -18.92 10.69
N LEU A 247 -1.95 -19.03 9.95
CA LEU A 247 -0.62 -18.99 10.53
C LEU A 247 -0.22 -17.58 10.99
N ASP A 248 0.39 -17.50 12.17
CA ASP A 248 1.03 -16.30 12.68
C ASP A 248 2.50 -16.24 12.24
N LEU A 249 2.73 -15.75 11.02
CA LEU A 249 4.07 -15.68 10.41
C LEU A 249 4.64 -14.25 10.53
N PRO A 250 5.89 -14.08 11.00
CA PRO A 250 6.48 -12.75 11.18
C PRO A 250 6.71 -12.02 9.86
N ASP A 251 6.94 -12.75 8.76
CA ASP A 251 7.10 -12.23 7.41
C ASP A 251 5.81 -11.63 6.83
N LEU A 252 4.65 -12.17 7.23
CA LEU A 252 3.37 -11.95 6.56
C LEU A 252 2.44 -11.13 7.45
N LYS A 253 2.73 -9.83 7.53
CA LYS A 253 2.01 -8.88 8.38
C LYS A 253 1.71 -7.56 7.65
N PRO A 254 0.69 -6.82 8.12
CA PRO A 254 -0.30 -7.23 9.13
C PRO A 254 -1.33 -8.21 8.54
N GLU A 255 -1.95 -9.04 9.39
CA GLU A 255 -3.02 -9.98 8.97
C GLU A 255 -4.17 -9.25 8.25
N GLY A 256 -4.49 -8.02 8.67
CA GLY A 256 -5.49 -7.16 8.04
C GLY A 256 -5.19 -6.84 6.57
N HIS A 257 -3.93 -6.90 6.13
CA HIS A 257 -3.60 -6.79 4.70
C HIS A 257 -4.31 -7.88 3.89
N TYR A 258 -4.29 -9.12 4.38
CA TYR A 258 -4.86 -10.26 3.68
C TYR A 258 -6.38 -10.31 3.81
N LYS A 259 -6.91 -9.96 4.99
CA LYS A 259 -8.36 -10.01 5.27
C LYS A 259 -9.19 -8.98 4.49
N TYR A 260 -8.62 -7.83 4.15
CA TYR A 260 -9.34 -6.70 3.59
C TYR A 260 -8.95 -6.37 2.14
N ILE A 261 -8.36 -7.32 1.41
CA ILE A 261 -7.97 -7.17 0.00
C ILE A 261 -8.92 -7.89 -0.93
#